data_AF-T1A296-F1
#
_entry.id   AF-T1A296-F1
#
_cell.length_a   1.000
_cell.length_b   1.000
_cell.length_c   1.000
_cell.angle_alpha   90.00
_cell.angle_beta   90.00
_cell.angle_gamma   90.00
#
_symmetry.space_group_name_H-M   'P 1'
#
loop_
_entity.id
_entity.type
_entity.pdbx_description
1 polymer ?
#
loop_
_entity_poly.entity_id
_entity_poly.type
_entity_poly.pdbx_seq_one_letter_code
_entity_poly.pdbx_strand_id
1 'polypeptide(L)' 'MTFESLGLSPEILRAITDEGYTTPTPVQVQAIPLVLAGQDV' A
#
# COMPACT_ATOMS: atom_id res chain seq x y z
N MET A 1 -9.94 -5.39 1.18
CA MET A 1 -9.25 -4.24 0.56
C MET A 1 -7.87 -4.73 0.12
N THR A 2 -7.38 -4.39 -1.07
CA THR A 2 -6.12 -4.93 -1.61
C THR A 2 -5.08 -3.82 -1.79
N PHE A 3 -3.79 -4.16 -1.96
CA PHE A 3 -2.73 -3.19 -2.18
C PHE A 3 -2.94 -2.36 -3.46
N GLU A 4 -3.54 -2.92 -4.51
CA GLU A 4 -3.83 -2.19 -5.76
C GLU A 4 -4.80 -1.03 -5.53
N SER A 5 -5.66 -1.12 -4.53
CA SER A 5 -6.61 -0.06 -4.18
C SER A 5 -6.01 1.11 -3.40
N LEU A 6 -4.72 1.04 -3.02
CA LEU A 6 -4.04 2.06 -2.20
C LEU A 6 -3.25 3.10 -3.03
N GLY A 7 -3.27 3.01 -4.37
CA GLY A 7 -2.60 3.99 -5.23
C GLY A 7 -1.08 3.85 -5.32
N LEU A 8 -0.55 2.67 -5.00
CA LEU A 8 0.88 2.36 -5.11
C LEU A 8 1.32 2.23 -6.57
N SER A 9 2.59 2.53 -6.85
CA SER A 9 3.17 2.36 -8.17
C SER A 9 3.22 0.87 -8.58
N PRO A 10 3.20 0.55 -9.88
CA PRO A 10 3.24 -0.84 -10.36
C PRO A 10 4.46 -1.63 -9.90
N GLU A 11 5.61 -0.96 -9.71
CA GLU A 11 6.84 -1.61 -9.23
C GLU A 11 6.71 -2.09 -7.78
N ILE A 12 6.06 -1.30 -6.91
CA ILE A 12 5.82 -1.64 -5.51
C ILE A 12 4.81 -2.77 -5.42
N LEU A 13 3.73 -2.70 -6.21
CA LEU A 13 2.72 -3.76 -6.26
C LEU A 13 3.31 -5.11 -6.69
N ARG A 14 4.27 -5.10 -7.63
CA ARG A 14 5.00 -6.31 -8.02
C ARG A 14 5.82 -6.86 -6.85
N ALA A 15 6.59 -6.01 -6.17
CA ALA A 15 7.40 -6.44 -5.02
C ALA A 15 6.54 -7.02 -3.89
N ILE A 16 5.42 -6.38 -3.57
CA ILE A 16 4.44 -6.85 -2.57
C ILE A 16 3.91 -8.25 -2.94
N THR A 17 3.61 -8.46 -4.23
CA THR A 17 3.12 -9.74 -4.74
C THR A 17 4.21 -10.81 -4.71
N ASP A 18 5.44 -10.46 -5.09
CA ASP A 18 6.61 -11.37 -5.08
C ASP A 18 6.96 -11.82 -3.66
N GLU A 19 6.77 -10.94 -2.66
CA GLU A 19 6.91 -11.27 -1.24
C GLU A 19 5.71 -12.07 -0.67
N GLY A 20 4.64 -12.23 -1.44
CA GLY A 20 3.46 -13.00 -1.04
C GLY A 20 2.51 -12.24 -0.11
N TYR A 21 2.63 -10.91 -0.01
CA TYR A 21 1.66 -10.11 0.74
C TYR A 21 0.40 -9.88 -0.08
N THR A 22 -0.74 -10.31 0.45
CA THR A 22 -2.02 -10.25 -0.26
C THR A 22 -2.98 -9.23 0.32
N THR A 23 -2.89 -8.99 1.64
CA THR A 23 -3.82 -8.11 2.35
C THR A 23 -3.04 -7.09 3.18
N PRO A 24 -3.26 -5.77 2.98
CA PRO A 24 -2.66 -4.76 3.83
C PRO A 24 -3.22 -4.83 5.25
N THR A 25 -2.36 -4.54 6.22
CA THR A 25 -2.77 -4.42 7.63
C THR A 25 -3.64 -3.19 7.86
N PRO A 26 -4.43 -3.13 8.96
CA PRO A 26 -5.27 -1.96 9.26
C PRO A 26 -4.51 -0.64 9.34
N VAL A 27 -3.27 -0.66 9.83
CA VAL A 27 -2.40 0.54 9.88
C VAL A 27 -1.96 0.97 8.48
N GLN A 28 -1.61 0.03 7.60
CA GLN A 28 -1.21 0.33 6.21
C GLN A 28 -2.36 0.91 5.40
N VAL A 29 -3.57 0.39 5.57
CA VAL A 29 -4.78 0.95 4.91
C VAL A 29 -5.01 2.40 5.29
N GLN A 30 -4.74 2.78 6.54
CA GLN A 30 -4.93 4.14 7.04
C GLN A 30 -3.76 5.06 6.70
N ALA A 31 -2.52 4.57 6.80
CA ALA A 31 -1.31 5.37 6.69
C ALA A 31 -0.86 5.59 5.23
N ILE A 32 -0.90 4.55 4.39
CA ILE A 32 -0.34 4.63 3.02
C ILE A 32 -0.97 5.77 2.21
N PRO A 33 -2.30 5.98 2.19
CA PRO A 33 -2.89 7.09 1.45
C PRO A 33 -2.43 8.47 1.94
N LEU A 34 -2.21 8.62 3.25
CA LEU A 34 -1.76 9.88 3.86
C LEU A 34 -0.32 10.20 3.46
N VAL A 35 0.58 9.21 3.55
CA VAL A 35 1.98 9.34 3.12
C VAL A 35 2.06 9.67 1.63
N LEU A 36 1.28 8.98 0.79
CA LEU A 36 1.23 9.26 -0.65
C LEU A 36 0.70 10.66 -0.98
N ALA A 37 -0.16 11.21 -0.13
CA ALA A 37 -0.64 12.58 -0.22
C ALA A 37 0.36 13.62 0.32
N GLY A 38 1.54 13.20 0.79
CA GLY A 38 2.57 14.06 1.38
C GLY A 38 2.19 14.61 2.75
N GLN A 39 1.27 13.94 3.45
CA GLN A 39 0.86 14.30 4.81
C GLN A 39 1.73 13.56 5.83
N ASP A 40 1.93 14.19 6.98
CA ASP A 40 2.58 13.56 8.13
C ASP A 40 1.64 12.51 8.77
N VAL A 41 2.22 11.43 9.30
CA VAL A 41 1.49 10.22 9.79
C VAL A 41 2.03 9.76 11.14
#